data_AF-K3UEM6-F1
#
_entry.id   AF-K3UEM6-F1
#
_cell.length_a   1.000
_cell.length_b   1.000
_cell.length_c   1.000
_cell.angle_alpha   90.00
_cell.angle_beta   90.00
_cell.angle_gamma   90.00
#
_symmetry.space_group_name_H-M   'P 1'
#
loop_
_entity.id
_entity.type
_entity.pdbx_description
1 polymer ?
#
loop_
_entity_poly.entity_id
_entity_poly.type
_entity_poly.pdbx_seq_one_letter_code
_entity_poly.pdbx_strand_id
1 'polypeptide(L)'
;MVFALILFLIVFLYETYGPETDYSDLDVELDHDMLIASREDCICDDEPIDGFGKTYFPRSKFFGSSGGIITGWPARGGYYHLKCSLAELDYLGLDRFIPTNRTGDAKEEEVWCARLRQLGAKWYPNIYHDLAEGGDGIEIPRLYLGWPADEGGVWALQSTKFNANLRGLGRINNAFTMEERWKKIKEYGGTFYADPKDCPYLDLDGSKEPDSKEINRNPLYG
;
A
#
# COMPACT_ATOMS: atom_id res chain seq x y z
N MET A 1 0.81 -10.92 -46.12
CA MET A 1 -0.56 -10.70 -46.65
C MET A 1 -1.66 -11.36 -45.82
N VAL A 2 -1.46 -12.57 -45.27
CA VAL A 2 -2.49 -13.28 -44.47
C VAL A 2 -2.85 -12.56 -43.16
N PHE A 3 -1.88 -11.98 -42.44
CA PHE A 3 -2.14 -11.24 -41.19
C PHE A 3 -2.97 -9.96 -41.37
N ALA A 4 -2.76 -9.24 -42.48
CA ALA A 4 -3.53 -8.02 -42.77
C ALA A 4 -5.01 -8.35 -43.06
N LEU A 5 -5.27 -9.49 -43.71
CA LEU A 5 -6.61 -10.00 -43.98
C LEU A 5 -7.34 -10.43 -42.70
N ILE A 6 -6.63 -11.02 -41.73
CA ILE A 6 -7.21 -11.42 -40.43
C ILE A 6 -7.59 -10.19 -39.60
N LEU A 7 -6.72 -9.17 -39.56
CA LEU A 7 -7.02 -7.90 -38.86
C LEU A 7 -8.19 -7.17 -39.50
N PHE A 8 -8.26 -7.14 -40.84
CA PHE A 8 -9.42 -6.57 -41.54
C PHE A 8 -10.71 -7.34 -41.26
N LEU A 9 -10.66 -8.68 -41.21
CA LEU A 9 -11.81 -9.51 -40.86
C LEU A 9 -12.27 -9.29 -39.41
N ILE A 10 -11.36 -9.10 -38.46
CA ILE A 10 -11.71 -8.82 -37.06
C ILE A 10 -12.37 -7.45 -36.93
N VAL A 11 -11.84 -6.41 -37.59
CA VAL A 11 -12.44 -5.06 -37.61
C VAL A 11 -13.80 -5.08 -38.31
N PHE A 12 -13.90 -5.77 -39.45
CA PHE A 12 -15.16 -5.89 -40.19
C PHE A 12 -16.22 -6.66 -39.39
N LEU A 13 -15.85 -7.76 -38.72
CA LEU A 13 -16.78 -8.50 -37.85
C LEU A 13 -17.20 -7.69 -36.62
N TYR A 14 -16.32 -6.83 -36.07
CA TYR A 14 -16.68 -5.95 -34.96
C TYR A 14 -17.59 -4.80 -35.39
N GLU A 15 -17.42 -4.26 -36.59
CA GLU A 15 -18.36 -3.25 -37.12
C GLU A 15 -19.69 -3.84 -37.58
N THR A 16 -19.70 -5.09 -38.08
CA THR A 16 -20.93 -5.72 -38.61
C THR A 16 -21.74 -6.47 -37.54
N TYR A 17 -21.09 -6.98 -36.49
CA TYR A 17 -21.70 -7.82 -35.44
C TYR A 17 -21.30 -7.43 -34.00
N GLY A 18 -20.53 -6.36 -33.82
CA GLY A 18 -20.30 -5.80 -32.48
C GLY A 18 -21.64 -5.36 -31.88
N PRO A 19 -21.90 -5.61 -30.59
CA PRO A 19 -23.14 -5.17 -29.99
C PRO A 19 -23.18 -3.64 -30.05
N GLU A 20 -24.16 -3.08 -30.77
CA GLU A 20 -24.65 -1.74 -30.52
C GLU A 20 -25.23 -1.73 -29.10
N THR A 21 -24.39 -1.60 -28.10
CA THR A 21 -24.83 -1.08 -26.81
C THR A 21 -25.06 0.40 -27.03
N ASP A 22 -26.26 0.71 -27.47
CA ASP A 22 -26.81 2.04 -27.43
C ASP A 22 -26.96 2.45 -25.96
N TYR A 23 -26.00 3.23 -25.46
CA TYR A 23 -26.04 3.80 -24.12
C TYR A 23 -26.90 5.08 -24.07
N SER A 24 -27.59 5.44 -25.15
CA SER A 24 -28.36 6.69 -25.22
C SER A 24 -29.80 6.61 -24.68
N ASP A 25 -30.30 5.40 -24.39
CA ASP A 25 -31.65 5.16 -23.84
C ASP A 25 -31.67 4.59 -22.40
N LEU A 26 -30.53 4.61 -21.69
CA LEU A 26 -30.52 4.39 -20.25
C LEU A 26 -30.92 5.70 -19.54
N ASP A 27 -32.21 6.04 -19.63
CA ASP A 27 -32.88 6.85 -18.61
C ASP A 27 -32.92 6.01 -17.34
N VAL A 28 -31.78 5.89 -16.68
CA VAL A 28 -31.74 5.59 -15.25
C VAL A 28 -32.21 6.87 -14.59
N GLU A 29 -33.53 7.03 -14.48
CA GLU A 29 -34.09 7.77 -13.35
C GLU A 29 -33.54 7.07 -12.11
N LEU A 30 -32.39 7.57 -11.63
CA LEU A 30 -31.84 7.27 -10.33
C LEU A 30 -32.88 7.82 -9.36
N ASP A 31 -33.83 6.96 -9.04
CA ASP A 31 -34.88 7.24 -8.08
C ASP A 31 -34.19 7.74 -6.81
N HIS A 32 -34.32 9.04 -6.57
CA HIS A 32 -33.62 9.72 -5.49
C HIS A 32 -34.02 9.09 -4.15
N ASP A 33 -35.22 8.50 -4.10
CA ASP A 33 -35.78 7.79 -2.96
C ASP A 33 -35.11 6.42 -2.76
N MET A 34 -34.62 5.73 -3.80
CA MET A 34 -33.86 4.47 -3.65
C MET A 34 -32.45 4.71 -3.11
N LEU A 35 -31.82 5.83 -3.47
CA LEU A 35 -30.55 6.27 -2.89
C LEU A 35 -30.71 6.75 -1.44
N ILE A 36 -31.80 7.44 -1.12
CA ILE A 36 -32.09 7.91 0.24
C ILE A 36 -32.50 6.76 1.16
N ALA A 37 -33.32 5.80 0.68
CA ALA A 37 -33.69 4.60 1.43
C ALA A 37 -32.47 3.71 1.76
N SER A 38 -31.47 3.64 0.88
CA SER A 38 -30.21 2.93 1.18
C SER A 38 -29.35 3.63 2.24
N ARG A 39 -29.59 4.91 2.53
CA ARG A 39 -28.75 5.72 3.43
C ARG A 39 -29.20 5.66 4.88
N GLU A 40 -30.49 5.39 5.14
CA GLU A 40 -31.02 5.28 6.51
C GLU A 40 -30.85 3.86 7.10
N ASP A 41 -30.81 2.81 6.27
CA ASP A 41 -30.70 1.40 6.73
C ASP A 41 -29.26 0.81 6.69
N CYS A 42 -28.24 1.58 6.30
CA CYS A 42 -26.85 1.10 6.20
C CYS A 42 -25.94 1.48 7.37
N ILE A 43 -26.50 1.95 8.49
CA ILE A 43 -25.72 2.19 9.71
C ILE A 43 -25.71 0.88 10.50
N CYS A 44 -24.59 0.17 10.49
CA CYS A 44 -24.35 -0.86 11.50
C CYS A 44 -24.32 -0.15 12.85
N ASP A 45 -25.30 -0.42 13.72
CA ASP A 45 -25.29 -0.01 15.12
C ASP A 45 -24.24 -0.83 15.89
N ASP A 46 -22.97 -0.66 15.51
CA ASP A 46 -21.85 -1.30 16.20
C ASP A 46 -21.62 -0.56 17.52
N GLU A 47 -21.97 -1.19 18.65
CA GLU A 47 -21.54 -0.69 19.94
C GLU A 47 -20.00 -0.59 19.97
N PRO A 48 -19.42 0.49 20.54
CA PRO A 48 -17.97 0.63 20.61
C PRO A 48 -17.33 -0.54 21.36
N ILE A 49 -16.72 -1.47 20.62
CA ILE A 49 -16.02 -2.62 21.21
C ILE A 49 -14.73 -2.09 21.87
N ASP A 50 -14.72 -2.01 23.20
CA ASP A 50 -13.57 -1.52 23.98
C ASP A 50 -12.41 -2.52 24.12
N GLY A 51 -12.61 -3.74 23.61
CA GLY A 51 -11.74 -4.90 23.82
C GLY A 51 -10.48 -4.98 22.95
N PHE A 52 -10.30 -4.11 21.94
CA PHE A 52 -9.13 -4.14 21.06
C PHE A 52 -7.86 -3.49 21.66
N GLY A 53 -7.93 -3.01 22.90
CA GLY A 53 -6.82 -2.36 23.59
C GLY A 53 -6.67 -0.89 23.19
N LYS A 54 -6.85 0.02 24.15
CA LYS A 54 -6.60 1.46 23.93
C LYS A 54 -5.10 1.68 23.74
N THR A 55 -4.71 2.13 22.56
CA THR A 55 -3.34 2.57 22.27
C THR A 55 -3.34 4.07 22.05
N TYR A 56 -2.54 4.80 22.83
CA TYR A 56 -2.42 6.26 22.72
C TYR A 56 -1.40 6.65 21.63
N PHE A 57 -0.36 5.83 21.47
CA PHE A 57 0.67 5.93 20.43
C PHE A 57 1.02 4.51 19.95
N PRO A 58 0.11 3.84 19.22
CA PRO A 58 0.32 2.46 18.79
C PRO A 58 1.52 2.36 17.87
N ARG A 59 2.47 1.47 18.19
CA ARG A 59 3.49 0.99 17.26
C ARG A 59 2.87 0.11 16.18
N SER A 60 1.86 -0.68 16.55
CA SER A 60 1.02 -1.43 15.61
C SER A 60 -0.46 -1.14 15.84
N LYS A 61 -1.19 -0.93 14.75
CA LYS A 61 -2.64 -0.73 14.73
C LYS A 61 -3.28 -1.53 13.59
N PHE A 62 -4.48 -2.04 13.83
CA PHE A 62 -5.24 -2.85 12.86
C PHE A 62 -6.47 -2.08 12.37
N PHE A 63 -6.88 -2.30 11.13
CA PHE A 63 -8.03 -1.64 10.49
C PHE A 63 -8.90 -2.68 9.77
N GLY A 64 -10.00 -2.25 9.14
CA GLY A 64 -10.88 -3.10 8.33
C GLY A 64 -10.26 -3.71 7.05
N SER A 65 -8.92 -3.69 6.93
CA SER A 65 -8.18 -4.37 5.86
C SER A 65 -7.13 -5.30 6.45
N SER A 66 -6.76 -6.35 5.74
CA SER A 66 -5.74 -7.31 6.19
C SER A 66 -4.39 -6.65 6.51
N GLY A 67 -3.70 -7.21 7.51
CA GLY A 67 -2.40 -6.72 7.97
C GLY A 67 -2.55 -5.61 9.00
N GLY A 68 -1.53 -4.77 9.14
CA GLY A 68 -1.50 -3.70 10.13
C GLY A 68 -0.80 -2.46 9.61
N ILE A 69 -1.08 -1.32 10.22
CA ILE A 69 -0.27 -0.12 10.05
C ILE A 69 0.72 -0.06 11.21
N ILE A 70 1.97 0.09 10.85
CA ILE A 70 3.10 0.10 11.74
C ILE A 70 3.75 1.48 11.71
N THR A 71 4.11 1.98 12.88
CA THR A 71 4.73 3.29 13.06
C THR A 71 6.00 3.20 13.89
N GLY A 72 6.90 4.16 13.67
CA GLY A 72 8.11 4.33 14.48
C GLY A 72 8.50 5.80 14.57
N TRP A 73 9.10 6.21 15.68
CA TRP A 73 9.39 7.62 15.96
C TRP A 73 10.90 7.87 16.07
N PRO A 74 11.55 8.35 15.00
CA PRO A 74 12.98 8.64 15.06
C PRO A 74 13.26 9.87 15.93
N ALA A 75 14.47 9.94 16.47
CA ALA A 75 15.00 11.03 17.27
C ALA A 75 15.01 12.37 16.50
N ARG A 76 15.06 12.32 15.16
CA ARG A 76 14.94 13.50 14.30
C ARG A 76 13.55 14.16 14.35
N GLY A 77 12.58 13.53 14.99
CA GLY A 77 11.18 13.94 14.98
C GLY A 77 10.40 13.36 13.80
N GLY A 78 9.10 13.67 13.75
CA GLY A 78 8.18 13.02 12.80
C GLY A 78 7.92 11.55 13.15
N TYR A 79 7.50 10.77 12.17
CA TYR A 79 7.31 9.32 12.31
C TYR A 79 7.41 8.59 10.97
N TYR A 80 7.84 7.34 11.02
CA TYR A 80 7.70 6.38 9.93
C TYR A 80 6.29 5.79 9.92
N HIS A 81 5.72 5.62 8.74
CA HIS A 81 4.46 4.91 8.51
C HIS A 81 4.69 3.78 7.51
N LEU A 82 4.17 2.59 7.83
CA LEU A 82 4.22 1.43 6.94
C LEU A 82 2.93 0.62 7.03
N LYS A 83 2.36 0.25 5.89
CA LYS A 83 1.32 -0.79 5.83
C LYS A 83 1.99 -2.15 5.64
N CYS A 84 1.90 -3.00 6.66
CA CYS A 84 2.49 -4.33 6.67
C CYS A 84 1.47 -5.42 6.30
N SER A 85 1.94 -6.37 5.49
CA SER A 85 1.37 -7.71 5.30
C SER A 85 1.73 -8.66 6.45
N LEU A 86 1.19 -9.89 6.42
CA LEU A 86 1.43 -10.89 7.49
C LEU A 86 2.91 -11.28 7.60
N ALA A 87 3.58 -11.55 6.48
CA ALA A 87 5.02 -11.82 6.44
C ALA A 87 5.87 -10.66 6.98
N GLU A 88 5.44 -9.42 6.80
CA GLU A 88 6.15 -8.24 7.29
C GLU A 88 5.96 -8.05 8.79
N LEU A 89 4.75 -8.33 9.31
CA LEU A 89 4.51 -8.35 10.77
C LEU A 89 5.38 -9.40 11.45
N ASP A 90 5.44 -10.61 10.89
CA ASP A 90 6.29 -11.71 11.38
C ASP A 90 7.78 -11.34 11.33
N TYR A 91 8.24 -10.76 10.21
CA TYR A 91 9.61 -10.25 10.06
C TYR A 91 9.95 -9.17 11.09
N LEU A 92 8.99 -8.33 11.49
CA LEU A 92 9.16 -7.34 12.55
C LEU A 92 9.07 -7.93 13.96
N GLY A 93 8.63 -9.18 14.11
CA GLY A 93 8.38 -9.83 15.39
C GLY A 93 7.15 -9.27 16.11
N LEU A 94 6.17 -8.77 15.36
CA LEU A 94 4.92 -8.25 15.89
C LEU A 94 3.83 -9.32 15.90
N ASP A 95 2.97 -9.27 16.92
CA ASP A 95 1.75 -10.08 16.94
C ASP A 95 0.79 -9.64 15.81
N ARG A 96 0.06 -10.61 15.25
CA ARG A 96 -0.84 -10.39 14.10
C ARG A 96 -2.23 -9.94 14.49
N PHE A 97 -2.57 -9.99 15.77
CA PHE A 97 -3.90 -9.76 16.31
C PHE A 97 -3.91 -8.72 17.44
N ILE A 98 -2.84 -8.67 18.24
CA ILE A 98 -2.74 -7.81 19.41
C ILE A 98 -1.87 -6.58 19.10
N PRO A 99 -2.41 -5.36 19.24
CA PRO A 99 -1.63 -4.15 18.99
C PRO A 99 -0.55 -3.98 20.07
N THR A 100 0.58 -3.42 19.66
CA THR A 100 1.75 -3.18 20.49
C THR A 100 1.98 -1.69 20.63
N ASN A 101 2.27 -1.22 21.85
CA ASN A 101 2.65 0.16 22.10
C ASN A 101 4.14 0.39 21.81
N ARG A 102 4.46 1.65 21.51
CA ARG A 102 5.85 2.13 21.44
C ARG A 102 6.60 1.89 22.76
N THR A 103 7.93 1.73 22.68
CA THR A 103 8.82 1.75 23.85
C THR A 103 9.16 3.18 24.28
N GLY A 104 9.44 3.39 25.57
CA GLY A 104 9.87 4.69 26.10
C GLY A 104 11.33 5.04 25.78
N ASP A 105 12.14 4.04 25.40
CA ASP A 105 13.57 4.19 25.13
C ASP A 105 13.82 4.67 23.69
N ALA A 106 14.47 5.83 23.56
CA ALA A 106 14.82 6.42 22.27
C ALA A 106 15.80 5.57 21.44
N LYS A 107 16.71 4.83 22.07
CA LYS A 107 17.67 3.97 21.35
C LYS A 107 16.99 2.74 20.77
N GLU A 108 16.08 2.13 21.53
CA GLU A 108 15.27 1.02 21.03
C GLU A 108 14.38 1.48 19.88
N GLU A 109 13.83 2.69 19.98
CA GLU A 109 12.99 3.27 18.94
C GLU A 109 13.76 3.60 17.66
N GLU A 110 15.04 3.99 17.76
CA GLU A 110 15.92 4.15 16.59
C GLU A 110 16.19 2.82 15.88
N VAL A 111 16.49 1.76 16.64
CA VAL A 111 16.66 0.40 16.09
C VAL A 111 15.36 -0.06 15.44
N TRP A 112 14.22 0.24 16.06
CA TRP A 112 12.90 -0.02 15.48
C TRP A 112 12.69 0.70 14.15
N CYS A 113 12.98 2.00 14.07
CA CYS A 113 12.90 2.78 12.84
C CYS A 113 13.85 2.24 11.74
N ALA A 114 15.04 1.77 12.10
CA ALA A 114 15.95 1.10 11.17
C ALA A 114 15.33 -0.16 10.55
N ARG A 115 14.60 -0.97 11.35
CA ARG A 115 13.88 -2.15 10.83
C ARG A 115 12.71 -1.77 9.93
N LEU A 116 11.98 -0.70 10.25
CA LEU A 116 10.90 -0.21 9.37
C LEU A 116 11.42 0.26 8.01
N ARG A 117 12.58 0.94 8.00
CA ARG A 117 13.25 1.36 6.75
C ARG A 117 13.62 0.19 5.84
N GLN A 118 13.96 -0.99 6.39
CA GLN A 118 14.20 -2.20 5.59
C GLN A 118 12.96 -2.67 4.83
N LEU A 119 11.76 -2.30 5.28
CA LEU A 119 10.49 -2.61 4.62
C LEU A 119 9.94 -1.41 3.83
N GLY A 120 10.76 -0.38 3.60
CA GLY A 120 10.37 0.78 2.80
C GLY A 120 9.36 1.69 3.50
N ALA A 121 9.36 1.73 4.84
CA ALA A 121 8.55 2.69 5.57
C ALA A 121 8.92 4.12 5.17
N LYS A 122 7.90 4.95 4.92
CA LYS A 122 8.09 6.36 4.56
C LYS A 122 8.06 7.22 5.82
N TRP A 123 8.95 8.20 5.88
CA TRP A 123 8.97 9.18 6.96
C TRP A 123 8.07 10.37 6.64
N TYR A 124 7.37 10.86 7.66
CA TYR A 124 6.54 12.05 7.60
C TYR A 124 6.88 12.99 8.77
N PRO A 125 6.97 14.30 8.52
CA PRO A 125 7.21 15.25 9.60
C PRO A 125 6.00 15.38 10.54
N ASN A 126 4.78 15.17 10.04
CA ASN A 126 3.55 15.15 10.81
C ASN A 126 2.42 14.42 10.07
N ILE A 127 1.28 14.20 10.74
CA ILE A 127 0.14 13.46 10.21
C ILE A 127 -0.54 14.10 9.00
N TYR A 128 -0.45 15.43 8.85
CA TYR A 128 -1.06 16.11 7.71
C TYR A 128 -0.35 15.79 6.40
N HIS A 129 0.97 15.58 6.43
CA HIS A 129 1.70 15.13 5.24
C HIS A 129 1.42 13.68 4.87
N ASP A 130 1.19 12.83 5.86
CA ASP A 130 0.78 11.43 5.65
C ASP A 130 -0.61 11.36 5.01
N LEU A 131 -1.58 12.11 5.55
CA LEU A 131 -2.94 12.14 5.00
C LEU A 131 -3.05 12.81 3.62
N ALA A 132 -2.17 13.76 3.31
CA ALA A 132 -2.16 14.41 2.01
C ALA A 132 -1.71 13.46 0.89
N GLU A 133 -0.89 12.46 1.21
CA GLU A 133 -0.37 11.53 0.21
C GLU A 133 -1.49 10.63 -0.33
N GLY A 134 -1.79 10.77 -1.62
CA GLY A 134 -2.87 10.05 -2.30
C GLY A 134 -4.22 10.79 -2.31
N GLY A 135 -4.32 11.97 -1.70
CA GLY A 135 -5.51 12.84 -1.74
C GLY A 135 -5.59 13.73 -2.98
N ASP A 136 -4.47 13.97 -3.66
CA ASP A 136 -4.33 14.86 -4.81
C ASP A 136 -4.34 14.13 -6.16
N GLY A 137 -4.75 12.86 -6.17
CA GLY A 137 -4.78 12.03 -7.38
C GLY A 137 -3.39 11.55 -7.84
N ILE A 138 -2.32 11.82 -7.08
CA ILE A 138 -1.00 11.23 -7.33
C ILE A 138 -1.03 9.77 -6.88
N GLU A 139 -0.83 8.86 -7.83
CA GLU A 139 -0.78 7.43 -7.57
C GLU A 139 0.53 7.06 -6.86
N ILE A 140 0.47 6.75 -5.57
CA ILE A 140 1.62 6.24 -4.82
C ILE A 140 1.99 4.85 -5.36
N PRO A 141 3.21 4.65 -5.88
CA PRO A 141 3.65 3.35 -6.35
C PRO A 141 3.62 2.31 -5.22
N ARG A 142 3.14 1.11 -5.53
CA ARG A 142 3.23 -0.06 -4.65
C ARG A 142 4.65 -0.59 -4.67
N LEU A 143 5.29 -0.60 -3.51
CA LEU A 143 6.59 -1.21 -3.29
C LEU A 143 6.43 -2.55 -2.58
N TYR A 144 7.10 -3.57 -3.08
CA TYR A 144 7.18 -4.89 -2.48
C TYR A 144 8.64 -5.21 -2.22
N LEU A 145 8.95 -5.57 -0.98
CA LEU A 145 10.31 -5.90 -0.53
C LEU A 145 10.33 -7.29 0.09
N GLY A 146 11.42 -8.01 -0.13
CA GLY A 146 11.63 -9.35 0.39
C GLY A 146 13.10 -9.62 0.68
N TRP A 147 13.37 -10.17 1.86
CA TRP A 147 14.72 -10.39 2.38
C TRP A 147 15.02 -11.88 2.46
N PRO A 148 15.97 -12.41 1.66
CA PRO A 148 16.45 -13.78 1.80
C PRO A 148 17.21 -13.94 3.12
N ALA A 149 16.94 -15.01 3.88
CA ALA A 149 17.59 -15.24 5.17
C ALA A 149 19.09 -15.58 5.03
N ASP A 150 19.45 -16.37 4.00
CA ASP A 150 20.76 -17.01 3.91
C ASP A 150 21.75 -16.31 2.95
N GLU A 151 21.24 -15.55 1.97
CA GLU A 151 22.06 -15.05 0.85
C GLU A 151 22.43 -13.56 0.99
N GLY A 152 21.88 -12.87 1.99
CA GLY A 152 21.93 -11.41 2.07
C GLY A 152 21.22 -10.73 0.90
N GLY A 153 21.31 -9.40 0.82
CA GLY A 153 20.64 -8.61 -0.22
C GLY A 153 19.12 -8.49 -0.04
N VAL A 154 18.48 -7.87 -1.04
CA VAL A 154 17.03 -7.60 -1.02
C VAL A 154 16.42 -7.74 -2.41
N TRP A 155 15.26 -8.37 -2.48
CA TRP A 155 14.39 -8.34 -3.66
C TRP A 155 13.43 -7.17 -3.57
N ALA A 156 13.35 -6.37 -4.63
CA ALA A 156 12.42 -5.26 -4.72
C ALA A 156 11.61 -5.28 -6.01
N LEU A 157 10.33 -4.97 -5.91
CA LEU A 157 9.44 -4.75 -7.06
C LEU A 157 8.59 -3.52 -6.79
N GLN A 158 8.70 -2.51 -7.66
CA GLN A 158 7.82 -1.35 -7.66
C GLN A 158 6.82 -1.46 -8.81
N SER A 159 5.58 -1.05 -8.58
CA SER A 159 4.54 -1.02 -9.59
C SER A 159 3.56 0.12 -9.32
N THR A 160 2.96 0.70 -10.35
CA THR A 160 1.76 1.52 -10.17
C THR A 160 0.63 0.65 -9.58
N LYS A 161 -0.35 1.25 -8.89
CA LYS A 161 -1.55 0.56 -8.39
C LYS A 161 -2.32 -0.07 -9.54
N PHE A 162 -2.45 0.58 -10.70
CA PHE A 162 -3.07 -0.01 -11.89
C PHE A 162 -2.37 -1.30 -12.32
N ASN A 163 -1.05 -1.26 -12.52
CA ASN A 163 -0.29 -2.45 -12.93
C ASN A 163 -0.26 -3.53 -11.84
N ALA A 164 -0.25 -3.14 -10.57
CA ALA A 164 -0.28 -4.08 -9.46
C ALA A 164 -1.61 -4.85 -9.42
N ASN A 165 -2.73 -4.16 -9.71
CA ASN A 165 -4.05 -4.79 -9.84
C ASN A 165 -4.11 -5.71 -11.06
N LEU A 166 -3.70 -5.22 -12.24
CA LEU A 166 -3.74 -5.98 -13.49
C LEU A 166 -2.93 -7.29 -13.39
N ARG A 167 -1.77 -7.25 -12.73
CA ARG A 167 -0.88 -8.42 -12.56
C ARG A 167 -1.22 -9.26 -11.32
N GLY A 168 -2.15 -8.82 -10.48
CA GLY A 168 -2.50 -9.47 -9.23
C GLY A 168 -1.33 -9.54 -8.25
N LEU A 169 -0.52 -8.49 -8.14
CA LEU A 169 0.64 -8.41 -7.23
C LEU A 169 0.23 -8.40 -5.76
N GLY A 170 -1.04 -8.15 -5.45
CA GLY A 170 -1.59 -8.32 -4.10
C GLY A 170 -1.34 -9.71 -3.51
N ARG A 171 -1.17 -10.75 -4.35
CA ARG A 171 -0.79 -12.10 -3.92
C ARG A 171 0.54 -12.18 -3.17
N ILE A 172 1.46 -11.21 -3.36
CA ILE A 172 2.70 -11.11 -2.58
C ILE A 172 2.38 -10.88 -1.08
N ASN A 173 1.29 -10.16 -0.77
CA ASN A 173 0.88 -9.87 0.61
C ASN A 173 0.19 -11.06 1.30
N ASN A 174 -0.12 -12.13 0.56
CA ASN A 174 -0.65 -13.37 1.12
C ASN A 174 0.45 -14.28 1.68
N ALA A 175 1.73 -13.95 1.47
CA ALA A 175 2.84 -14.70 2.03
C ALA A 175 2.75 -14.72 3.57
N PHE A 176 2.96 -15.89 4.16
CA PHE A 176 3.04 -16.05 5.62
C PHE A 176 4.43 -15.73 6.15
N THR A 177 5.45 -15.96 5.34
CA THR A 177 6.86 -15.77 5.73
C THR A 177 7.58 -14.84 4.76
N MET A 178 8.68 -14.23 5.22
CA MET A 178 9.53 -13.42 4.36
C MET A 178 10.14 -14.25 3.21
N GLU A 179 10.39 -15.54 3.46
CA GLU A 179 10.89 -16.49 2.47
C GLU A 179 9.93 -16.69 1.29
N GLU A 180 8.65 -16.91 1.59
CA GLU A 180 7.59 -16.98 0.56
C GLU A 180 7.45 -15.66 -0.20
N ARG A 181 7.54 -14.55 0.53
CA ARG A 181 7.37 -13.20 -0.01
C ARG A 181 8.43 -12.88 -1.06
N TRP A 182 9.72 -13.04 -0.75
CA TRP A 182 10.79 -12.69 -1.70
C TRP A 182 10.78 -13.62 -2.92
N LYS A 183 10.47 -14.92 -2.74
CA LYS A 183 10.32 -15.86 -3.87
C LYS A 183 9.22 -15.42 -4.82
N LYS A 184 8.10 -14.93 -4.28
CA LYS A 184 6.99 -14.43 -5.10
C LYS A 184 7.34 -13.11 -5.79
N ILE A 185 8.10 -12.23 -5.13
CA ILE A 185 8.64 -11.01 -5.76
C ILE A 185 9.54 -11.37 -6.95
N LYS A 186 10.45 -12.34 -6.77
CA LYS A 186 11.31 -12.87 -7.84
C LYS A 186 10.49 -13.41 -9.01
N GLU A 187 9.48 -14.23 -8.74
CA GLU A 187 8.58 -14.79 -9.78
C GLU A 187 7.86 -13.70 -10.58
N TYR A 188 7.46 -12.60 -9.92
CA TYR A 188 6.85 -11.45 -10.58
C TYR A 188 7.85 -10.46 -11.18
N GLY A 189 9.11 -10.87 -11.39
CA GLY A 189 10.12 -10.06 -12.06
C GLY A 189 10.64 -8.89 -11.21
N GLY A 190 10.68 -9.05 -9.89
CA GLY A 190 11.43 -8.15 -9.02
C GLY A 190 12.92 -8.19 -9.33
N THR A 191 13.63 -7.15 -8.90
CA THR A 191 15.09 -7.02 -9.05
C THR A 191 15.77 -7.39 -7.74
N PHE A 192 16.84 -8.18 -7.82
CA PHE A 192 17.70 -8.45 -6.68
C PHE A 192 18.81 -7.42 -6.57
N TYR A 193 19.02 -6.90 -5.37
CA TYR A 193 20.11 -6.00 -5.02
C TYR A 193 20.99 -6.72 -4.00
N ALA A 194 22.22 -7.04 -4.40
CA ALA A 194 23.17 -7.74 -3.54
C ALA A 194 23.59 -6.86 -2.34
N ASP A 195 23.87 -5.58 -2.59
CA ASP A 195 23.92 -4.57 -1.52
C ASP A 195 22.55 -3.87 -1.44
N PRO A 196 21.82 -3.98 -0.32
CA PRO A 196 20.55 -3.28 -0.13
C PRO A 196 20.63 -1.76 -0.28
N LYS A 197 21.83 -1.16 -0.13
CA LYS A 197 22.04 0.28 -0.35
C LYS A 197 21.93 0.67 -1.82
N ASP A 198 22.13 -0.27 -2.75
CA ASP A 198 21.94 -0.04 -4.18
C ASP A 198 20.46 0.00 -4.58
N CYS A 199 19.55 -0.44 -3.69
CA CYS A 199 18.12 -0.40 -3.95
C CYS A 199 17.61 1.06 -3.86
N PRO A 200 17.16 1.67 -4.98
CA PRO A 200 16.77 3.08 -5.00
C PRO A 200 15.52 3.36 -4.16
N TYR A 201 14.74 2.33 -3.84
CA TYR A 201 13.50 2.42 -3.09
C TYR A 201 13.70 2.42 -1.58
N LEU A 202 14.88 2.00 -1.08
CA LEU A 202 15.17 1.95 0.34
C LEU A 202 15.85 3.24 0.81
N ASP A 203 15.47 3.70 1.99
CA ASP A 203 16.10 4.82 2.71
C ASP A 203 16.73 4.26 3.98
N LEU A 204 17.82 3.50 3.85
CA LEU A 204 18.37 2.76 4.99
C LEU A 204 19.05 3.67 6.03
N ASP A 205 19.53 4.84 5.62
CA ASP A 205 20.15 5.82 6.52
C ASP A 205 19.15 6.86 7.07
N GLY A 206 17.93 6.92 6.53
CA GLY A 206 16.87 7.82 7.01
C GLY A 206 17.05 9.26 6.57
N SER A 207 17.84 9.49 5.53
CA SER A 207 18.19 10.81 5.04
C SER A 207 17.20 11.34 3.99
N LYS A 208 16.32 10.49 3.44
CA LYS A 208 15.36 10.93 2.43
C LYS A 208 14.26 11.79 3.06
N GLU A 209 14.17 13.02 2.57
CA GLU A 209 13.02 13.88 2.83
C GLU A 209 11.85 13.53 1.88
N PRO A 210 10.60 13.79 2.29
CA PRO A 210 9.44 13.61 1.42
C PRO A 210 9.54 14.54 0.21
N ASP A 211 9.05 14.10 -0.95
CA ASP A 211 9.20 14.83 -2.20
C ASP A 211 8.51 16.21 -2.11
N SER A 212 9.28 17.28 -2.23
CA SER A 212 8.85 18.67 -1.95
C SER A 212 7.73 19.18 -2.87
N LYS A 213 7.47 18.49 -3.98
CA LYS A 213 6.34 18.77 -4.89
C LYS A 213 4.97 18.41 -4.29
N GLU A 214 4.92 17.63 -3.22
CA GLU A 214 3.72 17.29 -2.43
C GLU A 214 3.43 18.35 -1.33
N ILE A 215 4.45 19.08 -0.85
CA ILE A 215 4.34 20.01 0.28
C ILE A 215 3.69 21.36 -0.12
N ASN A 216 3.92 21.81 -1.35
CA ASN A 216 3.55 23.17 -1.80
C ASN A 216 2.19 23.30 -2.49
N ARG A 217 1.35 22.26 -2.52
CA ARG A 217 0.05 22.31 -3.25
C ARG A 217 -1.18 22.43 -2.36
N ASN A 218 -1.00 22.59 -1.04
CA ASN A 218 -2.12 22.79 -0.13
C ASN A 218 -2.22 24.27 0.27
N PRO A 219 -3.05 25.10 -0.40
CA PRO A 219 -3.17 26.53 -0.12
C PRO A 219 -3.86 26.84 1.22
N LEU A 220 -4.27 25.83 1.99
CA LEU A 220 -4.94 26.05 3.28
C LEU A 220 -3.99 26.43 4.43
N TYR A 221 -2.68 26.27 4.26
CA TYR A 221 -1.72 26.47 5.36
C TYR A 221 -0.38 27.09 4.93
N GLY A 222 -0.36 27.78 3.77
CA GLY A 222 0.75 28.63 3.34
C GLY A 222 0.59 30.07 3.80
#